data_AF-A0A8C1XDU1-F1
#
_entry.id   AF-A0A8C1XDU1-F1
#
_cell.length_a   1.000
_cell.length_b   1.000
_cell.length_c   1.000
_cell.angle_alpha   90.00
_cell.angle_beta   90.00
_cell.angle_gamma   90.00
#
_symmetry.space_group_name_H-M   'P 1'
#
loop_
_entity.id
_entity.type
_entity.pdbx_description
1 polymer ?
#
loop_
_entity_poly.entity_id
_entity_poly.type
_entity_poly.pdbx_seq_one_letter_code
_entity_poly.pdbx_strand_id
1 'polypeptide(L)'
;MAFEAKKQSHTLKPECRLPKAGDQNIETYKSDLQIKKTELRKQQSKYNISEAMSCFVRALSSSNQERSYFLKWMRMNLDNLSRKSLSSLREQYKENCQQLLENKEEIIQLDQQISNSSLGIEHFLCEMGQLYETAVLLPENEESRLQMLHLPWLCAELMLDGFPLELVDGDASNIPLRWVSDVLQYLDSLLQPNNKIMVVTVLGVQSTGKSTLLNTMFGVQFAVSSGRCTRGAFMQLIKVTEEIKKELGCDFLVIIDNEGLKSPELAKLDESHEHDNELATLVVGLSDITIINIAMENSTEMKDILQIVVHAFLRMKEIGKKPKCQFVHQNVADVSAHDKNLRDRKLLLEQLNEMTEAAAKMENKEEYKLFTDVMEYNPETCNWYIPWLWHGNPPMAPVNAGYSEAVYDLKKNMIDVIGKCKHKTLGNNISEFLEWTRSL
;
A
#
# COMPACT_ATOMS: atom_id res chain seq x y z
N MET A 1 18.95 15.77 -3.38
CA MET A 1 18.29 15.17 -2.21
C MET A 1 17.87 13.72 -2.45
N ALA A 2 17.26 13.35 -3.59
CA ALA A 2 16.92 11.94 -3.92
C ALA A 2 18.06 10.91 -3.79
N PHE A 3 19.32 11.31 -3.98
CA PHE A 3 20.50 10.44 -3.82
C PHE A 3 20.82 10.08 -2.34
N GLU A 4 20.39 10.91 -1.38
CA GLU A 4 20.58 10.67 0.05
C GLU A 4 19.39 9.98 0.71
N ALA A 5 18.17 10.16 0.18
CA ALA A 5 17.01 9.34 0.55
C ALA A 5 17.30 7.83 0.35
N LYS A 6 18.02 7.46 -0.73
CA LYS A 6 18.52 6.09 -0.95
C LYS A 6 19.60 5.64 0.05
N LYS A 7 20.42 6.53 0.61
CA LYS A 7 21.34 6.15 1.71
C LYS A 7 20.59 5.90 3.02
N GLN A 8 19.54 6.66 3.28
CA GLN A 8 18.63 6.43 4.40
C GLN A 8 17.90 5.10 4.27
N SER A 9 17.41 4.73 3.08
CA SER A 9 16.71 3.46 2.90
C SER A 9 17.58 2.24 3.25
N HIS A 10 18.87 2.26 2.90
CA HIS A 10 19.82 1.22 3.32
C HIS A 10 20.13 1.20 4.83
N THR A 11 19.96 2.32 5.54
CA THR A 11 20.28 2.48 6.96
C THR A 11 19.05 2.32 7.87
N LEU A 12 17.83 2.52 7.35
CA LEU A 12 16.54 2.38 8.03
C LEU A 12 15.94 0.97 7.91
N LYS A 13 16.22 0.25 6.83
CA LYS A 13 15.90 -1.19 6.67
C LYS A 13 16.23 -2.08 7.89
N PRO A 14 17.29 -1.82 8.69
CA PRO A 14 17.60 -2.62 9.87
C PRO A 14 16.81 -2.26 11.15
N GLU A 15 16.11 -1.12 11.25
CA GLU A 15 15.36 -0.74 12.47
C GLU A 15 14.19 -1.70 12.77
N CYS A 16 13.57 -2.26 11.72
CA CYS A 16 12.50 -3.26 11.84
C CYS A 16 13.02 -4.71 11.97
N ARG A 17 14.32 -4.94 11.74
CA ARG A 17 14.90 -6.29 11.59
C ARG A 17 15.91 -6.60 12.69
N LEU A 18 15.40 -7.15 13.79
CA LEU A 18 16.18 -7.73 14.89
C LEU A 18 17.27 -8.76 14.46
N PRO A 19 17.15 -9.54 13.37
CA PRO A 19 18.16 -10.54 13.00
C PRO A 19 19.55 -9.97 12.66
N LYS A 20 19.67 -8.67 12.36
CA LYS A 20 20.96 -8.02 12.04
C LYS A 20 21.76 -7.57 13.26
N ALA A 21 21.25 -7.80 14.47
CA ALA A 21 21.98 -7.52 15.71
C ALA A 21 23.21 -8.43 15.90
N GLY A 22 23.26 -9.60 15.25
CA GLY A 22 24.33 -10.58 15.48
C GLY A 22 24.41 -10.95 16.97
N ASP A 23 25.61 -10.85 17.56
CA ASP A 23 25.84 -11.08 18.99
C ASP A 23 25.61 -9.82 19.87
N GLN A 24 25.24 -8.67 19.29
CA GLN A 24 24.96 -7.46 20.09
C GLN A 24 23.62 -7.55 20.82
N ASN A 25 23.57 -6.94 22.00
CA ASN A 25 22.31 -6.70 22.70
C ASN A 25 21.38 -5.83 21.82
N ILE A 26 20.13 -6.26 21.68
CA ILE A 26 19.06 -5.60 20.92
C ILE A 26 18.90 -4.13 21.30
N GLU A 27 18.98 -3.78 22.58
CA GLU A 27 18.84 -2.39 23.04
C GLU A 27 20.00 -1.52 22.56
N THR A 28 21.23 -2.04 22.62
CA THR A 28 22.43 -1.37 22.10
C THR A 28 22.32 -1.18 20.59
N TYR A 29 21.90 -2.22 19.88
CA TYR A 29 21.68 -2.16 18.42
C TYR A 29 20.64 -1.10 18.03
N LYS A 30 19.50 -1.05 18.72
CA LYS A 30 18.48 -0.01 18.51
C LYS A 30 19.01 1.39 18.78
N SER A 31 19.79 1.56 19.85
CA SER A 31 20.43 2.84 20.17
C SER A 31 21.41 3.29 19.08
N ASP A 32 22.26 2.38 18.59
CA ASP A 32 23.21 2.65 17.51
C ASP A 32 22.51 3.06 16.20
N LEU A 33 21.38 2.44 15.88
CA LEU A 33 20.56 2.82 14.72
C LEU A 33 19.95 4.21 14.88
N GLN A 34 19.41 4.55 16.05
CA GLN A 34 18.89 5.89 16.33
C GLN A 34 19.96 6.98 16.20
N ILE A 35 21.19 6.69 16.63
CA ILE A 35 22.33 7.60 16.45
C ILE A 35 22.62 7.80 14.95
N LYS A 36 22.71 6.72 14.17
CA LYS A 36 22.92 6.78 12.72
C LYS A 36 21.80 7.56 12.00
N LYS A 37 20.55 7.32 12.37
CA LYS A 37 19.37 8.02 11.84
C LYS A 37 19.46 9.51 12.13
N THR A 38 19.80 9.88 13.35
CA THR A 38 19.99 11.28 13.76
C THR A 38 21.11 11.95 12.97
N GLU A 39 22.22 11.25 12.74
CA GLU A 39 23.34 11.77 11.94
C GLU A 39 22.95 11.98 10.47
N LEU A 40 22.24 11.02 9.86
CA LEU A 40 21.71 11.18 8.50
C LEU A 40 20.73 12.34 8.39
N ARG A 41 19.87 12.54 9.40
CA ARG A 41 18.95 13.68 9.44
C ARG A 41 19.70 15.02 9.57
N LYS A 42 20.79 15.08 10.35
CA LYS A 42 21.68 16.25 10.41
C LYS A 42 22.40 16.52 9.09
N GLN A 43 22.69 15.49 8.30
CA GLN A 43 23.25 15.66 6.96
C GLN A 43 22.21 16.24 6.01
N GLN A 44 20.98 15.70 6.04
CA GLN A 44 19.86 16.21 5.25
C GLN A 44 19.51 17.65 5.56
N SER A 45 19.55 18.05 6.84
CA SER A 45 19.23 19.42 7.25
C SER A 45 20.22 20.48 6.73
N LYS A 46 21.37 20.06 6.17
CA LYS A 46 22.33 20.97 5.52
C LYS A 46 21.90 21.37 4.12
N TYR A 47 20.95 20.65 3.52
CA TYR A 47 20.43 20.96 2.20
C TYR A 47 19.22 21.88 2.32
N ASN A 48 19.23 22.95 1.52
CA ASN A 48 18.06 23.80 1.39
C ASN A 48 16.96 23.11 0.58
N ILE A 49 15.72 23.50 0.84
CA ILE A 49 14.59 23.15 -0.01
C ILE A 49 14.90 23.53 -1.46
N SER A 50 14.68 22.60 -2.39
CA SER A 50 14.92 22.86 -3.80
C SER A 50 13.88 23.85 -4.35
N GLU A 51 14.24 24.62 -5.38
CA GLU A 51 13.31 25.55 -6.04
C GLU A 51 12.02 24.85 -6.51
N ALA A 52 12.15 23.61 -7.00
CA ALA A 52 11.02 22.79 -7.40
C ALA A 52 10.07 22.49 -6.23
N MET A 53 10.61 22.11 -5.07
CA MET A 53 9.82 21.87 -3.86
C MET A 53 9.22 23.15 -3.30
N SER A 54 9.96 24.27 -3.31
CA SER A 54 9.43 25.57 -2.92
C SER A 54 8.25 26.00 -3.79
N CYS A 55 8.36 25.82 -5.11
CA CYS A 55 7.26 26.07 -6.04
C CYS A 55 6.07 25.14 -5.78
N PHE A 56 6.33 23.85 -5.53
CA PHE A 56 5.29 22.87 -5.23
C PHE A 56 4.52 23.22 -3.96
N VAL A 57 5.21 23.43 -2.84
CA VAL A 57 4.59 23.81 -1.55
C VAL A 57 3.81 25.11 -1.68
N ARG A 58 4.37 26.13 -2.34
CA ARG A 58 3.66 27.40 -2.57
C ARG A 58 2.38 27.20 -3.39
N ALA A 59 2.40 26.32 -4.38
CA ALA A 59 1.22 26.01 -5.18
C ALA A 59 0.18 25.22 -4.37
N LEU A 60 0.59 24.37 -3.44
CA LEU A 60 -0.32 23.68 -2.50
C LEU A 60 -0.98 24.63 -1.50
N SER A 61 -0.30 25.71 -1.12
CA SER A 61 -0.85 26.75 -0.24
C SER A 61 -1.74 27.77 -0.96
N SER A 62 -2.03 27.57 -2.26
CA SER A 62 -2.95 28.42 -3.03
C SER A 62 -4.42 28.07 -2.74
N SER A 63 -5.35 28.81 -3.35
CA SER A 63 -6.79 28.53 -3.18
C SER A 63 -7.16 27.11 -3.66
N ASN A 64 -8.23 26.51 -3.11
CA ASN A 64 -8.63 25.14 -3.46
C ASN A 64 -8.76 24.89 -4.96
N GLN A 65 -9.26 25.88 -5.72
CA GLN A 65 -9.42 25.77 -7.17
C GLN A 65 -8.07 25.82 -7.91
N GLU A 66 -7.18 26.73 -7.52
CA GLU A 66 -5.83 26.84 -8.09
C GLU A 66 -4.98 25.61 -7.76
N ARG A 67 -5.03 25.14 -6.51
CA ARG A 67 -4.39 23.90 -6.04
C ARG A 67 -4.83 22.70 -6.87
N SER A 68 -6.14 22.53 -7.05
CA SER A 68 -6.71 21.44 -7.86
C SER A 68 -6.24 21.49 -9.31
N TYR A 69 -6.25 22.69 -9.92
CA TYR A 69 -5.76 22.88 -11.29
C TYR A 69 -4.27 22.56 -11.40
N PHE A 70 -3.46 23.10 -10.48
CA PHE A 70 -2.02 22.86 -10.42
C PHE A 70 -1.70 21.36 -10.34
N LEU A 71 -2.33 20.64 -9.41
CA LEU A 71 -2.10 19.20 -9.24
C LEU A 71 -2.55 18.41 -10.47
N LYS A 72 -3.70 18.73 -11.06
CA LYS A 72 -4.15 18.04 -12.27
C LYS A 72 -3.18 18.28 -13.44
N TRP A 73 -2.76 19.53 -13.63
CA TRP A 73 -1.83 19.93 -14.67
C TRP A 73 -0.46 19.28 -14.47
N MET A 74 0.06 19.29 -13.24
CA MET A 74 1.33 18.67 -12.89
C MET A 74 1.30 17.16 -13.17
N ARG A 75 0.23 16.45 -12.77
CA ARG A 75 0.06 15.02 -13.08
C ARG A 75 0.16 14.75 -14.58
N MET A 76 -0.60 15.48 -15.39
CA MET A 76 -0.61 15.32 -16.85
C MET A 76 0.76 15.58 -17.46
N ASN A 77 1.49 16.58 -16.98
CA ASN A 77 2.84 16.89 -17.46
C ASN A 77 3.87 15.83 -17.05
N LEU A 78 3.83 15.37 -15.79
CA LEU A 78 4.70 14.28 -15.32
C LEU A 78 4.45 12.99 -16.11
N ASP A 79 3.19 12.61 -16.34
CA ASP A 79 2.85 11.45 -17.15
C ASP A 79 3.28 11.60 -18.63
N ASN A 80 3.23 12.81 -19.19
CA ASN A 80 3.76 13.09 -20.52
C ASN A 80 5.29 12.95 -20.58
N LEU A 81 5.99 13.45 -19.56
CA LEU A 81 7.45 13.36 -19.46
C LEU A 81 7.89 11.91 -19.27
N SER A 82 7.28 11.18 -18.34
CA SER A 82 7.56 9.76 -18.13
C SER A 82 7.29 8.95 -19.40
N ARG A 83 6.21 9.21 -20.15
CA ARG A 83 5.97 8.50 -21.41
C ARG A 83 7.08 8.69 -22.45
N LYS A 84 7.66 9.89 -22.54
CA LYS A 84 8.76 10.19 -23.47
C LYS A 84 10.08 9.53 -23.06
N SER A 85 10.42 9.53 -21.77
CA SER A 85 11.65 8.89 -21.28
C SER A 85 11.55 7.36 -21.28
N LEU A 86 10.41 6.83 -20.86
CA LEU A 86 10.19 5.39 -20.70
C LEU A 86 10.15 4.63 -22.02
N SER A 87 9.71 5.24 -23.12
CA SER A 87 9.62 4.54 -24.41
C SER A 87 11.00 4.08 -24.88
N SER A 88 12.01 4.96 -24.80
CA SER A 88 13.38 4.63 -25.19
C SER A 88 14.02 3.63 -24.25
N LEU A 89 13.85 3.81 -22.93
CA LEU A 89 14.41 2.89 -21.93
C LEU A 89 13.83 1.47 -22.04
N ARG A 90 12.53 1.35 -22.32
CA ARG A 90 11.88 0.03 -22.51
C ARG A 90 12.31 -0.67 -23.79
N GLU A 91 12.59 0.09 -24.85
CA GLU A 91 13.10 -0.47 -26.10
C GLU A 91 14.50 -1.05 -25.88
N GLN A 92 15.39 -0.29 -25.23
CA GLN A 92 16.72 -0.76 -24.84
C GLN A 92 16.65 -1.98 -23.91
N TYR A 93 15.74 -1.96 -22.92
CA TYR A 93 15.52 -3.09 -22.03
C TYR A 93 15.12 -4.35 -22.82
N LYS A 94 14.20 -4.23 -23.78
CA LYS A 94 13.73 -5.34 -24.60
C LYS A 94 14.84 -5.89 -25.49
N GLU A 95 15.65 -5.04 -26.10
CA GLU A 95 16.80 -5.43 -26.92
C GLU A 95 17.84 -6.19 -26.08
N ASN A 96 18.19 -5.67 -24.91
CA ASN A 96 19.12 -6.31 -23.98
C ASN A 96 18.60 -7.66 -23.45
N CYS A 97 17.30 -7.78 -23.19
CA CYS A 97 16.70 -9.07 -22.84
C CYS A 97 16.77 -10.10 -23.97
N GLN A 98 16.84 -9.70 -25.24
CA GLN A 98 16.92 -10.63 -26.38
C GLN A 98 18.33 -11.19 -26.61
N GLN A 99 19.38 -10.52 -26.11
CA GLN A 99 20.78 -10.95 -26.26
C GLN A 99 21.25 -11.96 -25.19
N LEU A 100 20.34 -12.33 -24.28
CA LEU A 100 20.23 -13.49 -23.37
C LEU A 100 21.40 -14.07 -22.53
N LEU A 101 22.67 -13.66 -22.63
CA LEU A 101 23.69 -14.24 -21.72
C LEU A 101 24.69 -13.26 -21.05
N GLU A 102 24.93 -12.05 -21.57
CA GLU A 102 26.00 -11.18 -21.03
C GLU A 102 25.53 -9.93 -20.25
N ASN A 103 24.26 -9.50 -20.38
CA ASN A 103 23.85 -8.14 -19.95
C ASN A 103 22.96 -8.10 -18.68
N LYS A 104 23.09 -9.04 -17.74
CA LYS A 104 22.25 -9.05 -16.52
C LYS A 104 22.37 -7.76 -15.69
N GLU A 105 23.56 -7.20 -15.57
CA GLU A 105 23.80 -5.95 -14.83
C GLU A 105 23.19 -4.75 -15.56
N GLU A 106 23.31 -4.68 -16.88
CA GLU A 106 22.68 -3.62 -17.67
C GLU A 106 21.16 -3.66 -17.60
N ILE A 107 20.56 -4.86 -17.60
CA ILE A 107 19.11 -5.04 -17.44
C ILE A 107 18.66 -4.50 -16.08
N ILE A 108 19.41 -4.77 -15.00
CA ILE A 108 19.12 -4.23 -13.66
C ILE A 108 19.26 -2.70 -13.64
N GLN A 109 20.29 -2.15 -14.27
CA GLN A 109 20.48 -0.70 -14.36
C GLN A 109 19.37 -0.02 -15.15
N LEU A 110 18.95 -0.61 -16.27
CA LEU A 110 17.84 -0.12 -17.08
C LEU A 110 16.52 -0.18 -16.33
N ASP A 111 16.25 -1.26 -15.59
CA ASP A 111 15.07 -1.36 -14.74
C ASP A 111 15.06 -0.27 -13.66
N GLN A 112 16.21 -0.02 -13.03
CA GLN A 112 16.35 1.07 -12.08
C GLN A 112 16.16 2.45 -12.73
N GLN A 113 16.64 2.65 -13.96
CA GLN A 113 16.43 3.90 -14.71
C GLN A 113 14.96 4.08 -15.10
N ILE A 114 14.27 3.02 -15.49
CA ILE A 114 12.83 3.01 -15.77
C ILE A 114 12.05 3.44 -14.53
N SER A 115 12.36 2.84 -13.37
CA SER A 115 11.77 3.20 -12.09
C SER A 115 12.03 4.68 -11.74
N ASN A 116 13.30 5.12 -11.77
CA ASN A 116 13.67 6.51 -11.46
C ASN A 116 13.09 7.55 -12.46
N SER A 117 12.74 7.13 -13.68
CA SER A 117 12.16 8.01 -14.72
C SER A 117 10.64 8.17 -14.58
N SER A 118 10.03 7.45 -13.64
CA SER A 118 8.57 7.36 -13.48
C SER A 118 8.04 8.28 -12.37
N LEU A 119 8.49 9.54 -12.35
CA LEU A 119 8.09 10.54 -11.36
C LEU A 119 6.59 10.85 -11.41
N GLY A 120 5.98 11.03 -10.24
CA GLY A 120 4.57 11.38 -10.05
C GLY A 120 4.37 12.31 -8.85
N ILE A 121 3.14 12.72 -8.58
CA ILE A 121 2.83 13.69 -7.49
C ILE A 121 3.14 13.10 -6.13
N GLU A 122 2.87 11.81 -5.96
CA GLU A 122 3.17 11.05 -4.76
C GLU A 122 4.63 11.23 -4.32
N HIS A 123 5.58 11.27 -5.27
CA HIS A 123 6.99 11.49 -4.96
C HIS A 123 7.28 12.88 -4.37
N PHE A 124 6.55 13.92 -4.81
CA PHE A 124 6.67 15.27 -4.23
C PHE A 124 6.04 15.32 -2.84
N LEU A 125 4.94 14.58 -2.61
CA LEU A 125 4.34 14.45 -1.28
C LEU A 125 5.26 13.68 -0.31
N CYS A 126 5.95 12.64 -0.79
CA CYS A 126 6.96 11.92 -0.01
C CYS A 126 8.14 12.84 0.35
N GLU A 127 8.65 13.62 -0.60
CA GLU A 127 9.73 14.61 -0.33
C GLU A 127 9.27 15.68 0.67
N MET A 128 8.02 16.13 0.59
CA MET A 128 7.41 17.04 1.57
C MET A 128 7.44 16.45 2.99
N GLY A 129 7.14 15.15 3.13
CA GLY A 129 7.27 14.44 4.40
C GLY A 129 8.71 14.33 4.91
N GLN A 130 9.69 14.10 4.01
CA GLN A 130 11.11 14.06 4.39
C GLN A 130 11.65 15.43 4.84
N LEU A 131 11.22 16.52 4.18
CA LEU A 131 11.51 17.89 4.61
C LEU A 131 10.95 18.14 6.02
N TYR A 132 9.70 17.75 6.27
CA TYR A 132 9.08 17.87 7.59
C TYR A 132 9.83 17.08 8.68
N GLU A 133 10.06 15.78 8.45
CA GLU A 133 10.79 14.89 9.38
C GLU A 133 12.19 15.41 9.74
N THR A 134 12.85 16.07 8.80
CA THR A 134 14.15 16.69 9.00
C THR A 134 14.04 18.00 9.80
N ALA A 135 13.06 18.83 9.45
CA ALA A 135 12.86 20.14 10.05
C ALA A 135 12.47 20.06 11.54
N VAL A 136 11.66 19.08 11.94
CA VAL A 136 11.24 18.90 13.34
C VAL A 136 12.38 18.49 14.29
N LEU A 137 13.54 18.09 13.76
CA LEU A 137 14.74 17.80 14.55
C LEU A 137 15.60 19.04 14.82
N LEU A 138 15.32 20.15 14.13
CA LEU A 138 15.99 21.42 14.36
C LEU A 138 15.47 22.10 15.65
N PRO A 139 16.26 22.99 16.28
CA PRO A 139 15.77 23.82 17.38
C PRO A 139 14.47 24.58 17.04
N GLU A 140 13.62 24.80 18.04
CA GLU A 140 12.28 25.40 17.85
C GLU A 140 12.31 26.81 17.22
N ASN A 141 13.40 27.55 17.44
CA ASN A 141 13.55 28.92 16.96
C ASN A 141 14.13 29.02 15.53
N GLU A 142 14.47 27.90 14.89
CA GLU A 142 15.02 27.90 13.53
C GLU A 142 13.95 28.25 12.49
N GLU A 143 14.26 29.22 11.62
CA GLU A 143 13.33 29.66 10.57
C GLU A 143 12.97 28.50 9.62
N SER A 144 13.96 27.68 9.25
CA SER A 144 13.77 26.48 8.44
C SER A 144 12.79 25.49 9.07
N ARG A 145 12.70 25.42 10.40
CA ARG A 145 11.70 24.60 11.09
C ARG A 145 10.32 25.20 10.94
N LEU A 146 10.17 26.49 11.26
CA LEU A 146 8.90 27.21 11.19
C LEU A 146 8.27 27.16 9.79
N GLN A 147 9.10 27.27 8.74
CA GLN A 147 8.64 27.16 7.35
C GLN A 147 8.04 25.79 7.01
N MET A 148 8.40 24.71 7.72
CA MET A 148 7.93 23.35 7.41
C MET A 148 6.79 22.87 8.31
N LEU A 149 6.48 23.56 9.41
CA LEU A 149 5.46 23.10 10.38
C LEU A 149 4.03 23.00 9.82
N HIS A 150 3.74 23.72 8.74
CA HIS A 150 2.42 23.72 8.10
C HIS A 150 2.23 22.59 7.07
N LEU A 151 3.29 21.85 6.70
CA LEU A 151 3.23 20.82 5.68
C LEU A 151 2.28 19.65 6.03
N PRO A 152 2.23 19.15 7.28
CA PRO A 152 1.30 18.08 7.63
C PRO A 152 -0.16 18.50 7.47
N TRP A 153 -0.49 19.76 7.80
CA TRP A 153 -1.82 20.33 7.61
C TRP A 153 -2.20 20.42 6.12
N LEU A 154 -1.30 20.89 5.26
CA LEU A 154 -1.52 20.89 3.80
C LEU A 154 -1.78 19.47 3.27
N CYS A 155 -1.03 18.48 3.76
CA CYS A 155 -1.22 17.10 3.34
C CYS A 155 -2.56 16.53 3.82
N ALA A 156 -3.00 16.88 5.03
CA ALA A 156 -4.33 16.51 5.53
C ALA A 156 -5.46 17.11 4.68
N GLU A 157 -5.33 18.36 4.21
CA GLU A 157 -6.27 18.93 3.26
C GLU A 157 -6.27 18.18 1.91
N LEU A 158 -5.09 17.83 1.40
CA LEU A 158 -4.98 17.03 0.18
C LEU A 158 -5.60 15.64 0.32
N MET A 159 -5.50 15.02 1.49
CA MET A 159 -6.19 13.76 1.77
C MET A 159 -7.72 13.91 1.67
N LEU A 160 -8.29 15.02 2.16
CA LEU A 160 -9.72 15.32 1.99
C LEU A 160 -10.12 15.53 0.53
N ASP A 161 -9.19 16.07 -0.28
CA ASP A 161 -9.33 16.19 -1.74
C ASP A 161 -9.11 14.85 -2.48
N GLY A 162 -8.82 13.76 -1.76
CA GLY A 162 -8.66 12.42 -2.29
C GLY A 162 -7.26 12.11 -2.83
N PHE A 163 -6.23 12.85 -2.42
CA PHE A 163 -4.84 12.48 -2.73
C PHE A 163 -4.32 11.42 -1.75
N PRO A 164 -3.47 10.48 -2.22
CA PRO A 164 -2.94 9.44 -1.36
C PRO A 164 -1.84 9.97 -0.43
N LEU A 165 -1.79 9.43 0.80
CA LEU A 165 -0.67 9.56 1.72
C LEU A 165 0.16 8.27 1.70
N GLU A 166 1.48 8.38 1.59
CA GLU A 166 2.38 7.24 1.81
C GLU A 166 2.42 6.90 3.31
N LEU A 167 1.95 5.70 3.63
CA LEU A 167 1.94 5.13 4.97
C LEU A 167 3.25 4.38 5.26
N VAL A 168 3.75 3.62 4.27
CA VAL A 168 5.00 2.84 4.38
C VAL A 168 5.88 3.19 3.21
N ASP A 169 7.12 3.57 3.48
CA ASP A 169 8.16 3.73 2.46
C ASP A 169 8.70 2.33 2.11
N GLY A 170 8.44 1.87 0.88
CA GLY A 170 8.89 0.56 0.41
C GLY A 170 10.40 0.47 0.14
N ASP A 171 11.06 1.60 -0.11
CA ASP A 171 12.51 1.64 -0.25
C ASP A 171 13.18 1.44 1.11
N ALA A 172 12.71 2.16 2.13
CA ALA A 172 13.26 2.12 3.48
C ALA A 172 12.71 0.99 4.35
N SER A 173 11.59 0.37 3.93
CA SER A 173 10.82 -0.59 4.73
C SER A 173 10.47 -0.03 6.13
N ASN A 174 10.05 1.25 6.17
CA ASN A 174 9.77 1.97 7.42
C ASN A 174 8.58 2.93 7.24
N ILE A 175 7.90 3.23 8.35
CA ILE A 175 6.87 4.27 8.44
C ILE A 175 7.55 5.58 8.87
N PRO A 176 7.37 6.71 8.16
CA PRO A 176 7.76 8.02 8.65
C PRO A 176 6.78 8.46 9.75
N LEU A 177 6.95 7.88 10.95
CA LEU A 177 5.96 7.90 12.03
C LEU A 177 5.58 9.32 12.47
N ARG A 178 6.51 10.30 12.46
CA ARG A 178 6.16 11.67 12.86
C ARG A 178 5.32 12.33 11.77
N TRP A 179 5.76 12.22 10.51
CA TRP A 179 5.01 12.71 9.36
C TRP A 179 3.58 12.15 9.31
N VAL A 180 3.44 10.81 9.31
CA VAL A 180 2.13 10.15 9.26
C VAL A 180 1.30 10.53 10.48
N SER A 181 1.90 10.59 11.67
CA SER A 181 1.20 10.95 12.89
C SER A 181 0.60 12.34 12.84
N ASP A 182 1.41 13.32 12.44
CA ASP A 182 1.01 14.72 12.48
C ASP A 182 0.00 15.01 11.36
N VAL A 183 0.14 14.39 10.19
CA VAL A 183 -0.88 14.44 9.12
C VAL A 183 -2.21 13.87 9.60
N LEU A 184 -2.22 12.70 10.22
CA LEU A 184 -3.44 12.09 10.76
C LEU A 184 -4.05 12.92 11.89
N GLN A 185 -3.24 13.53 12.74
CA GLN A 185 -3.73 14.42 13.79
C GLN A 185 -4.39 15.68 13.22
N TYR A 186 -3.79 16.31 12.21
CA TYR A 186 -4.44 17.43 11.51
C TYR A 186 -5.69 16.99 10.78
N LEU A 187 -5.68 15.81 10.15
CA LEU A 187 -6.86 15.26 9.50
C LEU A 187 -8.00 15.09 10.50
N ASP A 188 -7.76 14.48 11.67
CA ASP A 188 -8.75 14.35 12.75
C ASP A 188 -9.31 15.72 13.17
N SER A 189 -8.46 16.74 13.27
CA SER A 189 -8.88 18.11 13.63
C SER A 189 -9.74 18.81 12.56
N LEU A 190 -9.52 18.48 11.28
CA LEU A 190 -10.31 18.99 10.15
C LEU A 190 -11.66 18.28 10.02
N LEU A 191 -11.76 17.10 10.61
CA LEU A 191 -12.91 16.24 10.60
C LEU A 191 -13.87 16.57 11.77
N GLN A 192 -15.18 16.43 11.55
CA GLN A 192 -16.16 16.56 12.64
C GLN A 192 -15.91 15.54 13.76
N PRO A 193 -16.20 15.87 15.04
CA PRO A 193 -16.09 14.91 16.13
C PRO A 193 -16.94 13.65 15.88
N ASN A 194 -16.43 12.50 16.32
CA ASN A 194 -17.06 11.17 16.19
C ASN A 194 -17.21 10.64 14.75
N ASN A 195 -16.39 11.11 13.81
CA ASN A 195 -16.34 10.50 12.48
C ASN A 195 -15.86 9.05 12.56
N LYS A 196 -16.57 8.19 11.84
CA LYS A 196 -16.26 6.77 11.72
C LYS A 196 -15.56 6.50 10.41
N ILE A 197 -14.50 5.72 10.47
CA ILE A 197 -13.79 5.25 9.29
C ILE A 197 -13.96 3.75 9.12
N MET A 198 -13.86 3.29 7.88
CA MET A 198 -13.81 1.88 7.52
C MET A 198 -12.60 1.67 6.61
N VAL A 199 -11.69 0.79 7.02
CA VAL A 199 -10.42 0.59 6.32
C VAL A 199 -10.48 -0.67 5.45
N VAL A 200 -10.20 -0.51 4.16
CA VAL A 200 -10.14 -1.60 3.18
C VAL A 200 -8.74 -1.68 2.59
N THR A 201 -8.10 -2.85 2.67
CA THR A 201 -6.81 -3.11 2.02
C THR A 201 -6.91 -4.22 0.99
N VAL A 202 -5.95 -4.28 0.09
CA VAL A 202 -5.78 -5.35 -0.90
C VAL A 202 -4.41 -6.01 -0.77
N LEU A 203 -4.35 -7.34 -0.78
CA LEU A 203 -3.10 -8.12 -0.80
C LEU A 203 -3.04 -8.97 -2.06
N GLY A 204 -1.84 -9.28 -2.51
CA GLY A 204 -1.64 -10.15 -3.68
C GLY A 204 -0.27 -9.91 -4.33
N VAL A 205 0.14 -10.86 -5.17
CA VAL A 205 1.44 -10.81 -5.86
C VAL A 205 1.56 -9.52 -6.67
N GLN A 206 2.79 -9.08 -6.90
CA GLN A 206 3.08 -7.96 -7.77
C GLN A 206 2.47 -8.14 -9.16
N SER A 207 2.01 -7.04 -9.76
CA SER A 207 1.44 -7.01 -11.12
C SER A 207 0.17 -7.86 -11.33
N THR A 208 -0.55 -8.22 -10.27
CA THR A 208 -1.83 -8.96 -10.34
C THR A 208 -3.08 -8.08 -10.52
N GLY A 209 -2.91 -6.77 -10.72
CA GLY A 209 -4.03 -5.84 -10.95
C GLY A 209 -4.70 -5.28 -9.68
N LYS A 210 -4.05 -5.34 -8.51
CA LYS A 210 -4.56 -4.80 -7.23
C LYS A 210 -5.04 -3.35 -7.32
N SER A 211 -4.14 -2.44 -7.69
CA SER A 211 -4.45 -1.01 -7.80
C SER A 211 -5.51 -0.75 -8.88
N THR A 212 -5.51 -1.55 -9.96
CA THR A 212 -6.55 -1.48 -11.00
C THR A 212 -7.93 -1.89 -10.48
N LEU A 213 -8.01 -2.95 -9.68
CA LEU A 213 -9.24 -3.40 -9.02
C LEU A 213 -9.77 -2.29 -8.09
N LEU A 214 -8.90 -1.75 -7.22
CA LEU A 214 -9.28 -0.67 -6.30
C LEU A 214 -9.75 0.58 -7.05
N ASN A 215 -9.01 1.03 -8.05
CA ASN A 215 -9.37 2.18 -8.88
C ASN A 215 -10.74 1.99 -9.56
N THR A 216 -11.01 0.78 -10.08
CA THR A 216 -12.30 0.47 -10.72
C THR A 216 -13.44 0.42 -9.71
N MET A 217 -13.20 -0.18 -8.54
CA MET A 217 -14.23 -0.38 -7.52
C MET A 217 -14.60 0.91 -6.80
N PHE A 218 -13.60 1.68 -6.38
CA PHE A 218 -13.79 2.85 -5.51
C PHE A 218 -13.63 4.20 -6.23
N GLY A 219 -13.15 4.22 -7.47
CA GLY A 219 -12.85 5.47 -8.18
C GLY A 219 -11.61 6.19 -7.63
N VAL A 220 -10.79 5.48 -6.86
CA VAL A 220 -9.48 5.95 -6.38
C VAL A 220 -8.48 6.07 -7.53
N GLN A 221 -7.34 6.72 -7.28
CA GLN A 221 -6.38 7.07 -8.33
C GLN A 221 -4.95 6.61 -7.99
N PHE A 222 -4.82 5.38 -7.50
CA PHE A 222 -3.52 4.75 -7.30
C PHE A 222 -2.79 4.57 -8.64
N ALA A 223 -1.46 4.63 -8.60
CA ALA A 223 -0.63 4.47 -9.80
C ALA A 223 -0.73 3.03 -10.36
N VAL A 224 -0.90 2.89 -11.68
CA VAL A 224 -1.16 1.59 -12.36
C VAL A 224 -0.23 1.31 -13.56
N SER A 225 0.87 2.05 -13.73
CA SER A 225 1.72 1.90 -14.93
C SER A 225 2.85 0.88 -14.76
N SER A 226 3.21 0.19 -15.84
CA SER A 226 4.41 -0.65 -15.90
C SER A 226 5.68 0.15 -15.57
N GLY A 227 6.49 -0.32 -14.62
CA GLY A 227 7.63 0.44 -14.06
C GLY A 227 7.28 1.35 -12.86
N ARG A 228 6.00 1.48 -12.53
CA ARG A 228 5.48 2.05 -11.26
C ARG A 228 4.76 0.95 -10.48
N CYS A 229 5.45 -0.14 -10.13
CA CYS A 229 4.91 -1.00 -9.09
C CYS A 229 4.80 -0.15 -7.81
N THR A 230 3.67 -0.19 -7.13
CA THR A 230 3.54 0.42 -5.79
C THR A 230 4.67 -0.11 -4.93
N ARG A 231 5.44 0.77 -4.30
CA ARG A 231 6.51 0.42 -3.36
C ARG A 231 6.09 0.92 -1.99
N GLY A 232 5.99 0.04 -1.02
CA GLY A 232 5.42 0.37 0.29
C GLY A 232 3.88 0.38 0.29
N ALA A 233 3.25 1.30 1.02
CA ALA A 233 1.79 1.34 1.16
C ALA A 233 1.26 2.77 1.12
N PHE A 234 0.17 2.99 0.40
CA PHE A 234 -0.48 4.28 0.23
C PHE A 234 -1.93 4.19 0.67
N MET A 235 -2.38 5.18 1.45
CA MET A 235 -3.77 5.29 1.88
C MET A 235 -4.46 6.47 1.21
N GLN A 236 -5.69 6.26 0.74
CA GLN A 236 -6.53 7.29 0.14
C GLN A 236 -7.88 7.35 0.86
N LEU A 237 -8.29 8.57 1.24
CA LEU A 237 -9.55 8.82 1.95
C LEU A 237 -10.68 9.09 0.95
N ILE A 238 -11.85 8.49 1.19
CA ILE A 238 -13.07 8.73 0.41
C ILE A 238 -14.17 9.15 1.39
N LYS A 239 -14.72 10.34 1.18
CA LYS A 239 -15.88 10.80 1.92
C LYS A 239 -17.13 10.05 1.47
N VAL A 240 -17.84 9.44 2.41
CA VAL A 240 -19.10 8.77 2.17
C VAL A 240 -20.21 9.83 2.05
N THR A 241 -21.04 9.74 1.02
CA THR A 241 -22.18 10.65 0.85
C THR A 241 -23.28 10.35 1.87
N GLU A 242 -24.03 11.36 2.30
CA GLU A 242 -25.08 11.22 3.32
C GLU A 242 -26.15 10.17 2.95
N GLU A 243 -26.37 9.94 1.65
CA GLU A 243 -27.31 8.96 1.12
C GLU A 243 -26.95 7.52 1.51
N ILE A 244 -25.68 7.13 1.36
CA ILE A 244 -25.20 5.77 1.62
C ILE A 244 -24.54 5.64 2.99
N LYS A 245 -24.33 6.74 3.71
CA LYS A 245 -23.74 6.78 5.05
C LYS A 245 -24.48 5.89 6.05
N LYS A 246 -25.81 5.83 5.99
CA LYS A 246 -26.61 4.93 6.83
C LYS A 246 -26.44 3.46 6.46
N GLU A 247 -26.18 3.17 5.18
CA GLU A 247 -25.98 1.82 4.65
C GLU A 247 -24.60 1.27 4.98
N LEU A 248 -23.56 2.11 4.90
CA LEU A 248 -22.18 1.74 5.26
C LEU A 248 -21.91 1.85 6.76
N GLY A 249 -22.51 2.85 7.41
CA GLY A 249 -22.33 3.15 8.83
C GLY A 249 -20.96 3.75 9.20
N CYS A 250 -20.27 4.31 8.21
CA CYS A 250 -19.06 5.09 8.36
C CYS A 250 -19.17 6.42 7.60
N ASP A 251 -18.41 7.42 8.03
CA ASP A 251 -18.29 8.74 7.43
C ASP A 251 -17.25 8.74 6.29
N PHE A 252 -16.21 7.90 6.42
CA PHE A 252 -15.13 7.79 5.46
C PHE A 252 -14.76 6.33 5.19
N LEU A 253 -14.34 6.05 3.95
CA LEU A 253 -13.61 4.86 3.60
C LEU A 253 -12.12 5.23 3.48
N VAL A 254 -11.26 4.43 4.08
CA VAL A 254 -9.81 4.50 3.89
C VAL A 254 -9.41 3.31 3.03
N ILE A 255 -8.95 3.57 1.82
CA ILE A 255 -8.47 2.52 0.91
C ILE A 255 -6.96 2.46 0.99
N ILE A 256 -6.39 1.30 1.28
CA ILE A 256 -4.94 1.07 1.33
C ILE A 256 -4.54 0.21 0.13
N ASP A 257 -3.74 0.78 -0.77
CA ASP A 257 -3.02 0.04 -1.81
C ASP A 257 -1.57 -0.18 -1.34
N ASN A 258 -1.03 -1.37 -1.59
CA ASN A 258 0.32 -1.72 -1.16
C ASN A 258 1.10 -2.42 -2.26
N GLU A 259 2.41 -2.48 -2.03
CA GLU A 259 3.36 -3.22 -2.83
C GLU A 259 2.93 -4.66 -3.00
N GLY A 260 3.21 -5.19 -4.20
CA GLY A 260 2.96 -6.59 -4.44
C GLY A 260 3.94 -7.48 -3.71
N LEU A 261 3.38 -8.47 -3.02
CA LEU A 261 4.16 -9.52 -2.39
C LEU A 261 4.97 -10.28 -3.45
N LYS A 262 6.10 -10.83 -3.05
CA LYS A 262 7.00 -11.64 -3.88
C LYS A 262 7.47 -10.92 -5.15
N SER A 263 7.87 -9.66 -5.02
CA SER A 263 8.51 -8.95 -6.11
C SER A 263 9.73 -9.75 -6.61
N PRO A 264 9.88 -10.01 -7.94
CA PRO A 264 11.06 -10.67 -8.50
C PRO A 264 12.35 -9.88 -8.26
N GLU A 265 12.23 -8.57 -8.08
CA GLU A 265 13.34 -7.69 -7.73
C GLU A 265 13.83 -7.96 -6.31
N LEU A 266 12.90 -8.17 -5.36
CA LEU A 266 13.20 -8.48 -3.97
C LEU A 266 13.56 -9.95 -3.75
N ALA A 267 13.01 -10.89 -4.53
CA ALA A 267 13.25 -12.34 -4.40
C ALA A 267 14.74 -12.75 -4.54
N LYS A 268 15.59 -11.87 -5.05
CA LYS A 268 17.05 -12.04 -5.13
C LYS A 268 17.78 -11.74 -3.81
N LEU A 269 17.08 -11.19 -2.82
CA LEU A 269 17.58 -10.92 -1.47
C LEU A 269 17.10 -12.04 -0.54
N ASP A 270 18.02 -12.57 0.28
CA ASP A 270 17.74 -13.64 1.27
C ASP A 270 16.63 -13.28 2.28
N GLU A 271 16.28 -11.98 2.40
CA GLU A 271 15.33 -11.42 3.38
C GLU A 271 13.98 -10.98 2.76
N SER A 272 13.66 -11.37 1.52
CA SER A 272 12.43 -10.93 0.84
C SER A 272 11.13 -11.39 1.50
N HIS A 273 11.13 -12.62 2.02
CA HIS A 273 9.96 -13.19 2.70
C HIS A 273 9.61 -12.47 4.01
N GLU A 274 10.60 -11.94 4.74
CA GLU A 274 10.36 -11.17 5.96
C GLU A 274 9.69 -9.83 5.64
N HIS A 275 10.15 -9.15 4.59
CA HIS A 275 9.53 -7.89 4.14
C HIS A 275 8.04 -8.06 3.82
N ASP A 276 7.73 -9.08 3.02
CA ASP A 276 6.36 -9.39 2.62
C ASP A 276 5.47 -9.70 3.83
N ASN A 277 6.00 -10.45 4.80
CA ASN A 277 5.31 -10.77 6.05
C ASN A 277 5.07 -9.52 6.92
N GLU A 278 6.08 -8.65 7.06
CA GLU A 278 5.98 -7.38 7.80
C GLU A 278 4.91 -6.48 7.18
N LEU A 279 5.00 -6.23 5.87
CA LEU A 279 4.05 -5.39 5.14
C LEU A 279 2.63 -5.95 5.23
N ALA A 280 2.46 -7.26 4.99
CA ALA A 280 1.16 -7.92 5.08
C ALA A 280 0.57 -7.85 6.49
N THR A 281 1.38 -8.11 7.53
CA THR A 281 0.95 -8.01 8.93
C THR A 281 0.47 -6.60 9.26
N LEU A 282 1.22 -5.58 8.84
CA LEU A 282 0.88 -4.17 9.08
C LEU A 282 -0.43 -3.77 8.39
N VAL A 283 -0.54 -3.96 7.07
CA VAL A 283 -1.72 -3.47 6.32
C VAL A 283 -2.98 -4.25 6.70
N VAL A 284 -2.86 -5.53 7.05
CA VAL A 284 -3.98 -6.32 7.57
C VAL A 284 -4.38 -5.83 8.96
N GLY A 285 -3.42 -5.51 9.83
CA GLY A 285 -3.71 -5.05 11.19
C GLY A 285 -4.35 -3.67 11.27
N LEU A 286 -4.11 -2.85 10.26
CA LEU A 286 -4.76 -1.55 10.08
C LEU A 286 -6.14 -1.66 9.43
N SER A 287 -6.52 -2.81 8.88
CA SER A 287 -7.73 -2.95 8.04
C SER A 287 -8.89 -3.64 8.72
N ASP A 288 -10.11 -3.21 8.37
CA ASP A 288 -11.36 -3.88 8.74
C ASP A 288 -11.72 -4.98 7.74
N ILE A 289 -11.42 -4.72 6.47
CA ILE A 289 -11.66 -5.64 5.34
C ILE A 289 -10.37 -5.80 4.54
N THR A 290 -10.01 -7.06 4.28
CA THR A 290 -8.86 -7.43 3.46
C THR A 290 -9.34 -8.14 2.20
N ILE A 291 -9.00 -7.60 1.04
CA ILE A 291 -9.20 -8.23 -0.27
C ILE A 291 -7.94 -9.02 -0.62
N ILE A 292 -8.04 -10.33 -0.84
CA ILE A 292 -6.93 -11.16 -1.32
C ILE A 292 -7.09 -11.34 -2.82
N ASN A 293 -6.27 -10.65 -3.58
CA ASN A 293 -6.23 -10.66 -5.03
C ASN A 293 -5.29 -11.76 -5.53
N ILE A 294 -5.85 -12.80 -6.12
CA ILE A 294 -5.16 -13.96 -6.66
C ILE A 294 -5.26 -13.89 -8.18
N ALA A 295 -4.13 -13.84 -8.88
CA ALA A 295 -4.14 -13.90 -10.34
C ALA A 295 -3.98 -15.34 -10.83
N MET A 296 -4.81 -15.74 -11.80
CA MET A 296 -4.67 -17.00 -12.53
C MET A 296 -4.87 -18.26 -11.66
N GLU A 297 -5.12 -19.41 -12.29
CA GLU A 297 -5.21 -20.71 -11.59
C GLU A 297 -3.80 -21.27 -11.22
N ASN A 298 -2.87 -20.42 -10.76
CA ASN A 298 -1.54 -20.86 -10.36
C ASN A 298 -1.56 -21.29 -8.88
N SER A 299 -1.63 -22.61 -8.66
CA SER A 299 -1.70 -23.19 -7.32
C SER A 299 -0.48 -22.89 -6.43
N THR A 300 0.68 -22.59 -7.02
CA THR A 300 1.90 -22.26 -6.26
C THR A 300 1.85 -20.84 -5.70
N GLU A 301 1.53 -19.85 -6.54
CA GLU A 301 1.38 -18.43 -6.10
C GLU A 301 0.28 -18.28 -5.05
N MET A 302 -0.81 -19.03 -5.23
CA MET A 302 -1.90 -19.10 -4.28
C MET A 302 -1.42 -19.58 -2.91
N LYS A 303 -0.71 -20.72 -2.83
CA LYS A 303 -0.20 -21.24 -1.55
C LYS A 303 0.73 -20.26 -0.85
N ASP A 304 1.57 -19.62 -1.63
CA ASP A 304 2.58 -18.69 -1.18
C ASP A 304 2.00 -17.41 -0.56
N ILE A 305 1.03 -16.77 -1.23
CA ILE A 305 0.33 -15.61 -0.66
C ILE A 305 -0.46 -16.03 0.57
N LEU A 306 -1.16 -17.16 0.48
CA LEU A 306 -2.02 -17.64 1.56
C LEU A 306 -1.22 -17.89 2.84
N GLN A 307 0.00 -18.41 2.75
CA GLN A 307 0.86 -18.59 3.92
C GLN A 307 1.17 -17.26 4.60
N ILE A 308 1.62 -16.25 3.84
CA ILE A 308 1.91 -14.89 4.36
C ILE A 308 0.67 -14.30 5.04
N VAL A 309 -0.48 -14.43 4.38
CA VAL A 309 -1.76 -13.91 4.84
C VAL A 309 -2.24 -14.61 6.12
N VAL A 310 -2.11 -15.93 6.21
CA VAL A 310 -2.48 -16.72 7.40
C VAL A 310 -1.63 -16.32 8.61
N HIS A 311 -0.32 -16.12 8.43
CA HIS A 311 0.55 -15.61 9.50
C HIS A 311 0.12 -14.21 9.96
N ALA A 312 -0.19 -13.31 9.02
CA ALA A 312 -0.71 -11.99 9.37
C ALA A 312 -2.01 -12.08 10.18
N PHE A 313 -2.95 -12.95 9.80
CA PHE A 313 -4.22 -13.14 10.52
C PHE A 313 -4.05 -13.77 11.90
N LEU A 314 -3.15 -14.75 12.04
CA LEU A 314 -2.83 -15.35 13.34
C LEU A 314 -2.33 -14.30 14.34
N ARG A 315 -1.45 -13.40 13.89
CA ARG A 315 -0.95 -12.28 14.70
C ARG A 315 -2.05 -11.27 15.02
N MET A 316 -2.94 -10.97 14.08
CA MET A 316 -4.08 -10.08 14.33
C MET A 316 -5.07 -10.65 15.35
N LYS A 317 -5.24 -11.97 15.37
CA LYS A 317 -6.10 -12.64 16.32
C LYS A 317 -5.63 -12.44 17.76
N GLU A 318 -4.32 -12.39 18.01
CA GLU A 318 -3.74 -12.18 19.35
C GLU A 318 -4.09 -10.81 19.93
N ILE A 319 -4.11 -9.78 19.09
CA ILE A 319 -4.50 -8.43 19.48
C ILE A 319 -6.02 -8.23 19.47
N GLY A 320 -6.79 -9.32 19.37
CA GLY A 320 -8.25 -9.31 19.44
C GLY A 320 -8.95 -8.86 18.15
N LYS A 321 -8.20 -8.66 17.05
CA LYS A 321 -8.78 -8.29 15.75
C LYS A 321 -9.10 -9.53 14.92
N LYS A 322 -10.20 -9.45 14.18
CA LYS A 322 -10.61 -10.47 13.21
C LYS A 322 -11.18 -9.77 11.98
N PRO A 323 -10.31 -9.35 11.03
CA PRO A 323 -10.78 -8.65 9.86
C PRO A 323 -11.70 -9.54 9.00
N LYS A 324 -12.44 -8.95 8.07
CA LYS A 324 -13.23 -9.70 7.08
C LYS A 324 -12.47 -9.90 5.79
N CYS A 325 -12.60 -11.06 5.18
CA CYS A 325 -11.83 -11.43 4.01
C CYS A 325 -12.71 -11.54 2.75
N GLN A 326 -12.20 -11.06 1.62
CA GLN A 326 -12.78 -11.28 0.30
C GLN A 326 -11.69 -11.80 -0.65
N PHE A 327 -11.88 -12.98 -1.23
CA PHE A 327 -11.00 -13.53 -2.25
C PHE A 327 -11.46 -13.10 -3.63
N VAL A 328 -10.54 -12.55 -4.40
CA VAL A 328 -10.77 -12.09 -5.77
C VAL A 328 -9.81 -12.83 -6.69
N HIS A 329 -10.37 -13.74 -7.48
CA HIS A 329 -9.67 -14.49 -8.50
C HIS A 329 -9.74 -13.70 -9.81
N GLN A 330 -8.62 -13.11 -10.22
CA GLN A 330 -8.50 -12.34 -11.45
C GLN A 330 -8.28 -13.26 -12.66
N ASN A 331 -8.70 -12.77 -13.84
CA ASN A 331 -8.43 -13.38 -15.13
C ASN A 331 -9.08 -14.76 -15.35
N VAL A 332 -10.26 -14.96 -14.77
CA VAL A 332 -11.01 -16.23 -14.85
C VAL A 332 -11.83 -16.28 -16.16
N ALA A 333 -11.84 -17.42 -16.83
CA ALA A 333 -12.63 -17.59 -18.06
C ALA A 333 -14.12 -17.76 -17.76
N ASP A 334 -14.98 -17.04 -18.49
CA ASP A 334 -16.44 -16.92 -18.29
C ASP A 334 -17.21 -18.27 -18.32
N VAL A 335 -16.65 -19.29 -18.99
CA VAL A 335 -17.38 -20.50 -19.40
C VAL A 335 -17.44 -21.60 -18.31
N SER A 336 -16.89 -21.37 -17.11
CA SER A 336 -16.81 -22.39 -16.03
C SER A 336 -17.53 -22.06 -14.71
N ALA A 337 -18.26 -20.95 -14.66
CA ALA A 337 -18.46 -20.13 -13.44
C ALA A 337 -19.48 -20.59 -12.37
N HIS A 338 -19.96 -21.84 -12.35
CA HIS A 338 -20.86 -22.27 -11.25
C HIS A 338 -20.50 -23.63 -10.63
N ASP A 339 -20.42 -24.71 -11.42
CA ASP A 339 -20.15 -26.05 -10.87
C ASP A 339 -18.66 -26.36 -10.62
N LYS A 340 -17.73 -25.68 -11.31
CA LYS A 340 -16.30 -25.75 -10.97
C LYS A 340 -16.01 -24.97 -9.69
N ASN A 341 -16.66 -23.81 -9.53
CA ASN A 341 -16.48 -22.92 -8.39
C ASN A 341 -16.77 -23.58 -7.03
N LEU A 342 -17.79 -24.44 -6.91
CA LEU A 342 -18.08 -25.14 -5.64
C LEU A 342 -16.96 -26.07 -5.18
N ARG A 343 -16.37 -26.84 -6.11
CA ARG A 343 -15.22 -27.71 -5.81
C ARG A 343 -13.98 -26.88 -5.49
N ASP A 344 -13.73 -25.83 -6.26
CA ASP A 344 -12.56 -24.97 -6.08
C ASP A 344 -12.64 -24.19 -4.75
N ARG A 345 -13.84 -23.72 -4.35
CA ARG A 345 -14.08 -23.10 -3.04
C ARG A 345 -13.81 -24.05 -1.87
N LYS A 346 -14.24 -25.30 -2.00
CA LYS A 346 -14.00 -26.33 -0.97
C LYS A 346 -12.52 -26.66 -0.87
N LEU A 347 -11.84 -26.83 -2.00
CA LEU A 347 -10.40 -27.07 -2.05
C LEU A 347 -9.61 -25.90 -1.46
N LEU A 348 -9.97 -24.66 -1.79
CA LEU A 348 -9.37 -23.46 -1.21
C LEU A 348 -9.55 -23.44 0.33
N LEU A 349 -10.75 -23.73 0.84
CA LEU A 349 -10.97 -23.78 2.29
C LEU A 349 -10.14 -24.89 2.97
N GLU A 350 -10.03 -26.07 2.36
CA GLU A 350 -9.19 -27.16 2.87
C GLU A 350 -7.71 -26.72 2.95
N GLN A 351 -7.19 -26.11 1.88
CA GLN A 351 -5.83 -25.56 1.86
C GLN A 351 -5.61 -24.47 2.91
N LEU A 352 -6.59 -23.57 3.08
CA LEU A 352 -6.54 -22.52 4.10
C LEU A 352 -6.49 -23.11 5.52
N ASN A 353 -7.27 -24.16 5.80
CA ASN A 353 -7.24 -24.84 7.09
C ASN A 353 -5.88 -25.52 7.33
N GLU A 354 -5.35 -26.23 6.33
CA GLU A 354 -4.02 -26.88 6.43
C GLU A 354 -2.91 -25.87 6.72
N MET A 355 -2.92 -24.72 6.02
CA MET A 355 -1.95 -23.64 6.26
C MET A 355 -2.14 -22.99 7.62
N THR A 356 -3.39 -22.81 8.06
CA THR A 356 -3.68 -22.26 9.38
C THR A 356 -3.13 -23.16 10.46
N GLU A 357 -3.37 -24.47 10.38
CA GLU A 357 -2.84 -25.43 11.35
C GLU A 357 -1.30 -25.46 11.33
N ALA A 358 -0.68 -25.39 10.16
CA ALA A 358 0.78 -25.37 10.05
C ALA A 358 1.40 -24.10 10.64
N ALA A 359 0.87 -22.93 10.28
CA ALA A 359 1.32 -21.64 10.79
C ALA A 359 1.10 -21.51 12.30
N ALA A 360 -0.04 -22.01 12.80
CA ALA A 360 -0.35 -22.07 14.22
C ALA A 360 0.66 -22.92 15.00
N LYS A 361 1.05 -24.09 14.47
CA LYS A 361 2.11 -24.93 15.07
C LYS A 361 3.47 -24.22 15.09
N MET A 362 3.84 -23.53 14.01
CA MET A 362 5.10 -22.76 13.94
C MET A 362 5.16 -21.64 14.99
N GLU A 363 4.01 -21.04 15.33
CA GLU A 363 3.92 -19.98 16.34
C GLU A 363 3.57 -20.48 17.76
N ASN A 364 3.58 -21.80 17.99
CA ASN A 364 3.18 -22.45 19.26
C ASN A 364 1.74 -22.15 19.73
N LYS A 365 0.78 -22.10 18.78
CA LYS A 365 -0.64 -21.76 19.00
C LYS A 365 -1.59 -22.85 18.52
N GLU A 366 -1.41 -24.07 19.03
CA GLU A 366 -2.11 -25.27 18.54
C GLU A 366 -3.65 -25.23 18.68
N GLU A 367 -4.19 -24.22 19.37
CA GLU A 367 -5.63 -23.95 19.46
C GLU A 367 -6.29 -23.54 18.13
N TYR A 368 -5.53 -22.98 17.17
CA TYR A 368 -6.06 -22.56 15.88
C TYR A 368 -5.89 -23.67 14.83
N LYS A 369 -6.99 -24.18 14.29
CA LYS A 369 -6.99 -25.30 13.32
C LYS A 369 -7.72 -24.99 12.03
N LEU A 370 -8.76 -24.15 12.12
CA LEU A 370 -9.55 -23.72 10.98
C LEU A 370 -9.18 -22.29 10.62
N PHE A 371 -9.19 -21.97 9.33
CA PHE A 371 -9.02 -20.60 8.86
C PHE A 371 -10.08 -19.65 9.43
N THR A 372 -11.27 -20.19 9.67
CA THR A 372 -12.37 -19.46 10.30
C THR A 372 -12.14 -19.18 11.80
N ASP A 373 -11.12 -19.75 12.44
CA ASP A 373 -10.74 -19.40 13.81
C ASP A 373 -10.07 -18.02 13.85
N VAL A 374 -9.19 -17.77 12.86
CA VAL A 374 -8.36 -16.56 12.75
C VAL A 374 -9.01 -15.45 11.93
N MET A 375 -9.93 -15.79 11.02
CA MET A 375 -10.52 -14.82 10.07
C MET A 375 -12.03 -15.01 9.86
N GLU A 376 -12.76 -13.92 9.56
CA GLU A 376 -14.16 -14.01 9.13
C GLU A 376 -14.26 -14.29 7.64
N TYR A 377 -14.59 -15.53 7.31
CA TYR A 377 -14.66 -16.03 5.93
C TYR A 377 -15.85 -16.95 5.72
N ASN A 378 -16.55 -16.76 4.59
CA ASN A 378 -17.63 -17.63 4.13
C ASN A 378 -17.36 -18.04 2.67
N PRO A 379 -17.09 -19.33 2.39
CA PRO A 379 -16.78 -19.80 1.05
C PRO A 379 -17.83 -19.46 -0.02
N GLU A 380 -19.10 -19.33 0.35
CA GLU A 380 -20.17 -19.06 -0.60
C GLU A 380 -20.28 -17.59 -1.00
N THR A 381 -19.91 -16.68 -0.10
CA THR A 381 -20.11 -15.23 -0.29
C THR A 381 -18.82 -14.44 -0.40
N CYS A 382 -17.67 -15.05 -0.10
CA CYS A 382 -16.37 -14.37 -0.04
C CYS A 382 -15.44 -14.70 -1.22
N ASN A 383 -15.93 -15.34 -2.28
CA ASN A 383 -15.13 -15.70 -3.45
C ASN A 383 -15.71 -15.08 -4.72
N TRP A 384 -14.89 -14.25 -5.38
CA TRP A 384 -15.25 -13.51 -6.58
C TRP A 384 -14.33 -13.92 -7.73
N TYR A 385 -14.91 -14.13 -8.90
CA TYR A 385 -14.18 -14.51 -10.10
C TYR A 385 -14.37 -13.40 -11.11
N ILE A 386 -13.29 -12.69 -11.41
CA ILE A 386 -13.30 -11.52 -12.27
C ILE A 386 -12.63 -11.89 -13.60
N PRO A 387 -13.26 -11.62 -14.75
CA PRO A 387 -12.69 -11.94 -16.05
C PRO A 387 -11.52 -11.01 -16.39
N TRP A 388 -10.90 -11.20 -17.55
CA TRP A 388 -9.81 -10.33 -18.01
C TRP A 388 -10.28 -8.89 -18.23
N LEU A 389 -9.46 -7.90 -17.88
CA LEU A 389 -9.76 -6.48 -18.11
C LEU A 389 -9.89 -6.13 -19.61
N TRP A 390 -9.15 -6.82 -20.48
CA TRP A 390 -9.06 -6.54 -21.91
C TRP A 390 -9.53 -7.74 -22.74
N HIS A 391 -10.25 -7.50 -23.85
CA HIS A 391 -10.60 -8.55 -24.82
C HIS A 391 -9.44 -8.91 -25.79
N GLY A 392 -8.19 -8.65 -25.40
CA GLY A 392 -7.02 -8.85 -26.25
C GLY A 392 -5.79 -8.14 -25.70
N ASN A 393 -4.83 -7.85 -26.57
CA ASN A 393 -3.57 -7.19 -26.20
C ASN A 393 -3.68 -5.65 -26.26
N PRO A 394 -3.45 -4.93 -25.15
CA PRO A 394 -3.29 -3.47 -25.16
C PRO A 394 -2.15 -3.03 -26.12
N PRO A 395 -2.16 -1.78 -26.61
CA PRO A 395 -3.04 -0.67 -26.21
C PRO A 395 -4.35 -0.57 -26.99
N MET A 396 -4.54 -1.34 -28.07
CA MET A 396 -5.72 -1.24 -28.95
C MET A 396 -6.87 -2.17 -28.52
N ALA A 397 -6.65 -3.04 -27.53
CA ALA A 397 -7.70 -3.92 -27.03
C ALA A 397 -8.81 -3.11 -26.33
N PRO A 398 -10.10 -3.41 -26.59
CA PRO A 398 -11.19 -2.79 -25.86
C PRO A 398 -11.27 -3.35 -24.43
N VAL A 399 -11.77 -2.53 -23.51
CA VAL A 399 -12.09 -2.96 -22.13
C VAL A 399 -13.20 -4.01 -22.18
N ASN A 400 -13.05 -5.05 -21.36
CA ASN A 400 -14.05 -6.09 -21.19
C ASN A 400 -15.20 -5.61 -20.30
N ALA A 401 -16.41 -5.54 -20.83
CA ALA A 401 -17.59 -5.15 -20.06
C ALA A 401 -17.85 -6.11 -18.89
N GLY A 402 -17.58 -7.41 -19.06
CA GLY A 402 -17.72 -8.40 -17.99
C GLY A 402 -16.80 -8.14 -16.79
N TYR A 403 -15.63 -7.50 -17.02
CA TYR A 403 -14.78 -7.07 -15.91
C TYR A 403 -15.48 -5.99 -15.09
N SER A 404 -16.03 -4.97 -15.76
CA SER A 404 -16.74 -3.87 -15.10
C SER A 404 -17.99 -4.36 -14.37
N GLU A 405 -18.75 -5.28 -14.96
CA GLU A 405 -19.93 -5.89 -14.34
C GLU A 405 -19.55 -6.70 -13.09
N ALA A 406 -18.55 -7.57 -13.18
CA ALA A 406 -18.09 -8.37 -12.04
C ALA A 406 -17.54 -7.50 -10.90
N VAL A 407 -16.75 -6.46 -11.20
CA VAL A 407 -16.26 -5.50 -10.19
C VAL A 407 -17.40 -4.71 -9.57
N TYR A 408 -18.43 -4.35 -10.35
CA TYR A 408 -19.60 -3.66 -9.85
C TYR A 408 -20.43 -4.53 -8.90
N ASP A 409 -20.59 -5.82 -9.20
CA ASP A 409 -21.28 -6.76 -8.30
C ASP A 409 -20.47 -7.02 -7.02
N LEU A 410 -19.15 -7.15 -7.13
CA LEU A 410 -18.25 -7.17 -5.97
C LEU A 410 -18.39 -5.89 -5.13
N LYS A 411 -18.44 -4.72 -5.76
CA LYS A 411 -18.65 -3.44 -5.07
C LYS A 411 -19.97 -3.42 -4.29
N LYS A 412 -21.07 -3.88 -4.89
CA LYS A 412 -22.37 -3.99 -4.20
C LYS A 412 -22.30 -4.90 -2.99
N ASN A 413 -21.67 -6.07 -3.14
CA ASN A 413 -21.49 -6.98 -2.02
C ASN A 413 -20.60 -6.35 -0.93
N MET A 414 -19.53 -5.65 -1.31
CA MET A 414 -18.67 -4.94 -0.37
C MET A 414 -19.44 -3.90 0.44
N ILE A 415 -20.36 -3.15 -0.16
CA ILE A 415 -21.24 -2.22 0.56
C ILE A 415 -22.05 -2.95 1.64
N ASP A 416 -22.63 -4.10 1.32
CA ASP A 416 -23.35 -4.94 2.30
C ASP A 416 -22.42 -5.51 3.39
N VAL A 417 -21.23 -5.97 3.03
CA VAL A 417 -20.22 -6.48 3.97
C VAL A 417 -19.78 -5.39 4.95
N ILE A 418 -19.48 -4.19 4.44
CA ILE A 418 -19.17 -2.99 5.23
C ILE A 418 -20.35 -2.65 6.13
N GLY A 419 -21.57 -2.67 5.59
CA GLY A 419 -22.79 -2.41 6.34
C GLY A 419 -23.05 -3.42 7.47
N LYS A 420 -22.61 -4.67 7.31
CA LYS A 420 -22.63 -5.70 8.37
C LYS A 420 -21.52 -5.52 9.41
N CYS A 421 -20.48 -4.74 9.13
CA CYS A 421 -19.40 -4.41 10.07
C CYS A 421 -19.78 -3.28 11.05
N LYS A 422 -20.93 -2.62 10.88
CA LYS A 422 -21.40 -1.48 11.69
C LYS A 422 -21.32 -1.66 13.20
N HIS A 423 -21.55 -2.88 13.67
CA HIS A 423 -21.60 -3.18 15.12
C HIS A 423 -20.21 -3.48 15.71
N LYS A 424 -19.20 -3.75 14.87
CA LYS A 424 -17.81 -4.01 15.29
C LYS A 424 -16.93 -2.77 15.27
N THR A 425 -17.38 -1.72 14.56
CA THR A 425 -16.70 -0.44 14.38
C THR A 425 -17.14 0.64 15.37
N LEU A 426 -17.65 0.25 16.54
CA LEU A 426 -17.83 1.19 17.66
C LEU A 426 -16.44 1.58 18.18
N GLY A 427 -15.88 2.65 17.60
CA GLY A 427 -14.56 3.16 17.95
C GLY A 427 -13.83 3.74 16.74
N ASN A 428 -13.70 2.95 15.66
CA ASN A 428 -12.82 3.25 14.53
C ASN A 428 -12.97 4.68 13.97
N ASN A 429 -12.10 5.58 14.43
CA ASN A 429 -11.94 6.96 13.99
C ASN A 429 -10.46 7.21 13.64
N ILE A 430 -10.12 8.41 13.17
CA ILE A 430 -8.74 8.72 12.78
C ILE A 430 -7.78 8.67 13.97
N SER A 431 -8.21 9.10 15.17
CA SER A 431 -7.39 9.01 16.38
C SER A 431 -7.07 7.57 16.78
N GLU A 432 -8.05 6.66 16.74
CA GLU A 432 -7.80 5.23 17.02
C GLU A 432 -6.91 4.60 15.94
N PHE A 433 -7.13 4.94 14.67
CA PHE A 433 -6.26 4.50 13.58
C PHE A 433 -4.81 4.96 13.78
N LEU A 434 -4.63 6.19 14.25
CA LEU A 434 -3.32 6.75 14.58
C LEU A 434 -2.66 5.99 15.75
N GLU A 435 -3.39 5.69 16.82
CA GLU A 435 -2.89 4.88 17.93
C GLU A 435 -2.44 3.50 17.45
N TRP A 436 -3.24 2.84 16.61
CA TRP A 436 -2.87 1.57 16.01
C TRP A 436 -1.61 1.67 15.14
N THR A 437 -1.52 2.70 14.30
CA THR A 437 -0.35 2.95 13.44
C THR A 437 0.93 3.17 14.24
N ARG A 438 0.84 3.67 15.48
CA ARG A 438 1.99 3.84 16.38
C ARG A 438 2.37 2.58 17.15
N SER A 439 1.45 1.62 17.26
CA SER A 439 1.60 0.40 18.08
C SER A 439 2.10 -0.82 17.30
N LEU A 440 1.88 -0.83 15.98
CA LEU A 440 2.36 -1.82 15.02
C LEU A 440 3.76 -1.45 14.54
#